data_AF-A0AAW3I5M4-F1
#
_entry.id   AF-A0AAW3I5M4-F1
#
_cell.length_a   1.000
_cell.length_b   1.000
_cell.length_c   1.000
_cell.angle_alpha   90.00
_cell.angle_beta   90.00
_cell.angle_gamma   90.00
#
_symmetry.space_group_name_H-M   'P 1'
#
loop_
_entity.id
_entity.type
_entity.pdbx_description
1 polymer ?
#
loop_
_entity_poly.entity_id
_entity_poly.type
_entity_poly.pdbx_seq_one_letter_code
_entity_poly.pdbx_strand_id
1 'polypeptide(L)'
;MREPTPVAGRRELRHIPVNLPRAGFHGERIYLDLWREYLGANRNALREVFGDLCEPLDQRGARVAASFMVWMGCNAGQSFTYVAERLAKYEGYLRREEAFVAAWAIANLRNYGVNSGIILTEAMLTPGGVPRLHQTVAHAVDWRRVYSPTQYDNDVLSCMVRWWAGSVAGDIREAAQSLIEAERKRERAMQAGNPQHPRTDGGGRE
;
A
#
# COMPACT_ATOMS: atom_id res chain seq x y z
N MET A 1 42.62 27.57 -9.83
CA MET A 1 41.21 27.27 -10.18
C MET A 1 40.98 25.79 -9.94
N ARG A 2 40.10 25.42 -9.01
CA ARG A 2 39.72 24.01 -8.80
C ARG A 2 38.59 23.71 -9.77
N GLU A 3 38.75 22.66 -10.57
CA GLU A 3 37.68 22.17 -11.45
C GLU A 3 36.47 21.72 -10.60
N PRO A 4 35.24 22.04 -11.04
CA PRO A 4 34.05 21.57 -10.37
C PRO A 4 33.99 20.05 -10.45
N THR A 5 34.02 19.38 -9.30
CA THR A 5 33.84 17.94 -9.20
C THR A 5 32.50 17.56 -9.82
N PRO A 6 32.44 16.61 -10.77
CA PRO A 6 31.18 16.18 -11.36
C PRO A 6 30.27 15.68 -10.24
N VAL A 7 29.12 16.34 -10.08
CA VAL A 7 28.08 15.94 -9.13
C VAL A 7 27.67 14.53 -9.56
N ALA A 8 28.04 13.53 -8.76
CA ALA A 8 27.71 12.14 -8.99
C ALA A 8 26.22 12.05 -9.37
N GLY A 9 25.95 11.58 -10.58
CA GLY A 9 24.61 11.55 -11.15
C GLY A 9 23.64 10.97 -10.14
N ARG A 10 22.63 11.76 -9.77
CA ARG A 10 21.61 11.40 -8.79
C ARG A 10 20.99 10.09 -9.27
N ARG A 11 21.31 8.97 -8.61
CA ARG A 11 20.75 7.66 -8.98
C ARG A 11 19.23 7.78 -8.93
N GLU A 12 18.58 7.44 -10.03
CA GLU A 12 17.14 7.40 -10.13
C GLU A 12 16.56 6.43 -9.08
N LEU A 13 15.64 6.92 -8.25
CA LEU A 13 15.01 6.13 -7.21
C LEU A 13 14.02 5.15 -7.84
N ARG A 14 14.20 3.86 -7.56
CA ARG A 14 13.31 2.81 -8.05
C ARG A 14 12.21 2.54 -7.03
N HIS A 15 10.97 2.91 -7.34
CA HIS A 15 9.83 2.63 -6.47
C HIS A 15 9.33 1.18 -6.66
N ILE A 16 10.13 0.23 -6.18
CA ILE A 16 9.81 -1.20 -6.15
C ILE A 16 9.45 -1.58 -4.72
N PRO A 17 8.23 -2.10 -4.44
CA PRO A 17 7.78 -2.42 -3.10
C PRO A 17 8.54 -3.63 -2.51
N VAL A 18 8.45 -3.83 -1.20
CA VAL A 18 8.99 -5.04 -0.53
C VAL A 18 8.25 -6.29 -1.02
N ASN A 19 6.92 -6.21 -1.06
CA ASN A 19 6.04 -7.26 -1.55
C ASN A 19 5.41 -6.79 -2.85
N LEU A 20 5.55 -7.58 -3.92
CA LEU A 20 4.94 -7.26 -5.21
C LEU A 20 3.41 -7.37 -5.12
N PRO A 21 2.67 -6.60 -5.94
CA PRO A 21 1.23 -6.80 -6.10
C PRO A 21 0.88 -8.26 -6.37
N ARG A 22 -0.12 -8.77 -5.65
CA ARG A 22 -0.55 -10.16 -5.76
C ARG A 22 -1.33 -10.39 -7.05
N ALA A 23 -1.17 -11.58 -7.64
CA ALA A 23 -1.95 -11.99 -8.80
C ALA A 23 -3.46 -12.00 -8.47
N GLY A 24 -4.28 -11.40 -9.33
CA GLY A 24 -5.74 -11.27 -9.13
C GLY A 24 -6.16 -10.11 -8.21
N PHE A 25 -5.22 -9.37 -7.61
CA PHE A 25 -5.52 -8.21 -6.76
C PHE A 25 -5.24 -6.91 -7.52
N HIS A 26 -6.12 -6.56 -8.47
CA HIS A 26 -5.93 -5.42 -9.38
C HIS A 26 -5.61 -4.10 -8.69
N GLY A 27 -6.26 -3.82 -7.55
CA GLY A 27 -6.04 -2.58 -6.82
C GLY A 27 -4.59 -2.37 -6.41
N GLU A 28 -3.90 -3.43 -5.96
CA GLU A 28 -2.50 -3.35 -5.54
C GLU A 28 -1.58 -2.91 -6.69
N ARG A 29 -1.81 -3.47 -7.88
CA ARG A 29 -1.06 -3.09 -9.10
C ARG A 29 -1.42 -1.68 -9.54
N ILE A 30 -2.71 -1.38 -9.63
CA ILE A 30 -3.22 -0.09 -10.14
C ILE A 30 -2.68 1.08 -9.31
N TYR A 31 -2.73 1.00 -7.96
CA TYR A 31 -2.19 2.07 -7.12
C TYR A 31 -0.68 2.24 -7.27
N LEU A 32 0.09 1.14 -7.42
CA LEU A 32 1.53 1.21 -7.65
C LEU A 32 1.87 1.86 -9.00
N ASP A 33 1.09 1.56 -10.04
CA ASP A 33 1.30 2.10 -11.38
C ASP A 33 0.95 3.60 -11.42
N LEU A 34 -0.20 4.00 -10.87
CA LEU A 34 -0.58 5.41 -10.74
C LEU A 34 0.42 6.22 -9.92
N TRP A 35 0.99 5.63 -8.86
CA TRP A 35 2.07 6.25 -8.10
C TRP A 35 3.31 6.53 -8.95
N ARG A 36 3.73 5.54 -9.76
CA ARG A 36 4.90 5.71 -10.64
C ARG A 36 4.64 6.72 -11.74
N GLU A 37 3.44 6.73 -12.30
CA GLU A 37 3.01 7.73 -13.28
C GLU A 37 3.05 9.13 -12.68
N TYR A 38 2.49 9.30 -11.48
CA TYR A 38 2.52 10.56 -10.73
C TYR A 38 3.96 11.07 -10.53
N LEU A 39 4.86 10.20 -10.06
CA LEU A 39 6.27 10.54 -9.88
C LEU A 39 6.99 10.88 -11.21
N GLY A 40 6.64 10.20 -12.30
CA GLY A 40 7.22 10.44 -13.62
C GLY A 40 6.75 11.74 -14.27
N ALA A 41 5.48 12.09 -14.05
CA ALA A 41 4.87 13.30 -14.60
C ALA A 41 5.21 14.57 -13.79
N ASN A 42 5.36 14.46 -12.47
CA ASN A 42 5.61 15.60 -11.58
C ASN A 42 7.06 15.63 -11.06
N ARG A 43 7.88 16.52 -11.62
CA ARG A 43 9.29 16.73 -11.22
C ARG A 43 9.46 17.15 -9.76
N ASN A 44 8.43 17.69 -9.13
CA ASN A 44 8.44 18.13 -7.73
C ASN A 44 7.79 17.13 -6.79
N ALA A 45 7.27 15.99 -7.27
CA ALA A 45 6.50 15.04 -6.46
C ALA A 45 7.25 14.57 -5.21
N LEU A 46 8.54 14.25 -5.34
CA LEU A 46 9.34 13.83 -4.17
C LEU A 46 9.45 14.92 -3.11
N ARG A 47 9.57 16.19 -3.52
CA ARG A 47 9.59 17.31 -2.58
C ARG A 47 8.21 17.56 -1.96
N GLU A 48 7.16 17.40 -2.75
CA GLU A 48 5.77 17.56 -2.29
C GLU A 48 5.43 16.51 -1.21
N VAL A 49 5.79 15.25 -1.46
CA VAL A 49 5.44 14.14 -0.55
C VAL A 49 6.38 14.10 0.65
N PHE A 50 7.68 14.31 0.44
CA PHE A 50 8.73 14.07 1.44
C PHE A 50 9.46 15.33 1.88
N GLY A 51 8.89 16.51 1.65
CA GLY A 51 9.49 17.80 2.01
C GLY A 51 9.79 17.96 3.49
N ASP A 52 9.07 17.23 4.34
CA ASP A 52 9.22 17.23 5.80
C ASP A 52 10.18 16.14 6.32
N LEU A 53 10.79 15.32 5.45
CA LEU A 53 11.82 14.37 5.90
C LEU A 53 13.11 15.12 6.28
N CYS A 54 13.73 14.70 7.37
CA CYS A 54 15.01 15.24 7.84
C CYS A 54 16.15 15.03 6.82
N GLU A 55 16.06 13.97 6.01
CA GLU A 55 17.05 13.61 5.00
C GLU A 55 16.38 13.39 3.63
N PRO A 56 17.09 13.62 2.51
CA PRO A 56 16.57 13.31 1.20
C PRO A 56 16.15 11.84 1.08
N LEU A 57 15.00 11.58 0.44
CA LEU A 57 14.52 10.22 0.22
C LEU A 57 15.58 9.38 -0.52
N ASP A 58 15.96 8.26 0.08
CA ASP A 58 16.86 7.29 -0.50
C ASP A 58 16.11 6.09 -1.12
N GLN A 59 16.86 5.10 -1.60
CA GLN A 59 16.28 3.91 -2.23
C GLN A 59 15.47 3.04 -1.25
N ARG A 60 15.79 3.08 0.04
CA ARG A 60 15.01 2.38 1.08
C ARG A 60 13.65 3.07 1.27
N GLY A 61 13.65 4.39 1.43
CA GLY A 61 12.42 5.18 1.56
C GLY A 61 11.51 5.03 0.33
N ALA A 62 12.09 5.05 -0.88
CA ALA A 62 11.34 4.80 -2.11
C ALA A 62 10.63 3.43 -2.13
N ARG A 63 11.25 2.40 -1.57
CA ARG A 63 10.67 1.05 -1.41
C ARG A 63 9.56 1.02 -0.37
N VAL A 64 9.73 1.72 0.74
CA VAL A 64 8.69 1.86 1.78
C VAL A 64 7.46 2.56 1.20
N ALA A 65 7.65 3.69 0.50
CA ALA A 65 6.58 4.42 -0.18
C ALA A 65 5.85 3.55 -1.22
N ALA A 66 6.59 2.79 -2.04
CA ALA A 66 5.98 1.87 -2.99
C ALA A 66 5.16 0.76 -2.29
N SER A 67 5.63 0.26 -1.14
CA SER A 67 4.91 -0.75 -0.35
C SER A 67 3.61 -0.21 0.23
N PHE A 68 3.61 1.06 0.66
CA PHE A 68 2.41 1.77 1.08
C PHE A 68 1.38 1.83 -0.06
N MET A 69 1.79 2.18 -1.28
CA MET A 69 0.90 2.23 -2.44
C MET A 69 0.31 0.86 -2.82
N VAL A 70 1.11 -0.20 -2.76
CA VAL A 70 0.60 -1.58 -2.93
C VAL A 70 -0.44 -1.89 -1.86
N TRP A 71 -0.16 -1.58 -0.59
CA TRP A 71 -1.08 -1.82 0.51
C TRP A 71 -2.38 -1.01 0.38
N MET A 72 -2.33 0.23 -0.13
CA MET A 72 -3.53 1.03 -0.39
C MET A 72 -4.52 0.34 -1.34
N GLY A 73 -4.02 -0.51 -2.24
CA GLY A 73 -4.83 -1.26 -3.19
C GLY A 73 -5.52 -2.51 -2.65
N CYS A 74 -5.26 -2.89 -1.40
CA CYS A 74 -5.94 -4.01 -0.75
C CYS A 74 -7.13 -3.55 0.13
N ASN A 75 -7.94 -4.50 0.61
CA ASN A 75 -9.11 -4.20 1.45
C ASN A 75 -8.76 -3.44 2.75
N ALA A 76 -7.56 -3.70 3.31
CA ALA A 76 -7.11 -3.00 4.51
C ALA A 76 -6.79 -1.52 4.23
N GLY A 77 -6.17 -1.22 3.09
CA GLY A 77 -5.91 0.16 2.65
C GLY A 77 -7.20 0.95 2.40
N GLN A 78 -8.20 0.31 1.78
CA GLN A 78 -9.53 0.90 1.61
C GLN A 78 -10.21 1.18 2.95
N SER A 79 -10.19 0.20 3.86
CA SER A 79 -10.73 0.35 5.22
C SER A 79 -10.05 1.49 5.98
N PHE A 80 -8.72 1.61 5.86
CA PHE A 80 -7.97 2.71 6.45
C PHE A 80 -8.44 4.07 5.90
N THR A 81 -8.53 4.21 4.58
CA THR A 81 -9.00 5.46 3.96
C THR A 81 -10.40 5.81 4.46
N TYR A 82 -11.32 4.84 4.50
CA TYR A 82 -12.67 5.04 5.04
C TYR A 82 -12.65 5.56 6.49
N VAL A 83 -11.85 4.95 7.36
CA VAL A 83 -11.72 5.39 8.76
C VAL A 83 -11.11 6.78 8.86
N ALA A 84 -10.06 7.06 8.07
CA ALA A 84 -9.39 8.35 8.05
C ALA A 84 -10.32 9.48 7.58
N GLU A 85 -11.09 9.26 6.50
CA GLU A 85 -12.08 10.21 6.00
C GLU A 85 -13.22 10.42 7.01
N ARG A 86 -13.60 9.38 7.74
CA ARG A 86 -14.57 9.51 8.83
C ARG A 86 -14.01 10.36 9.96
N LEU A 87 -12.76 10.12 10.37
CA LEU A 87 -12.07 10.92 11.39
C LEU A 87 -11.94 12.39 10.97
N ALA A 88 -11.66 12.65 9.70
CA ALA A 88 -11.52 14.00 9.16
C ALA A 88 -12.81 14.83 9.20
N LYS A 89 -13.98 14.20 9.35
CA LYS A 89 -15.26 14.88 9.51
C LYS A 89 -15.57 15.25 10.96
N TYR A 90 -14.82 14.75 11.94
CA TYR A 90 -15.00 15.15 13.33
C TYR A 90 -14.29 16.47 13.60
N GLU A 91 -14.96 17.38 14.31
CA GLU A 91 -14.46 18.71 14.67
C GLU A 91 -13.24 18.70 15.62
N GLY A 92 -12.81 17.51 16.08
CA GLY A 92 -11.66 17.34 16.96
C GLY A 92 -10.29 17.45 16.27
N TYR A 93 -10.24 17.49 14.94
CA TYR A 93 -9.00 17.66 14.17
C TYR A 93 -9.01 19.00 13.44
N LEU A 94 -7.94 19.78 13.58
CA LEU A 94 -7.83 21.09 12.94
C LEU A 94 -7.52 20.95 11.44
N ARG A 95 -6.82 19.87 11.08
CA ARG A 95 -6.40 19.59 9.70
C ARG A 95 -6.74 18.15 9.32
N ARG A 96 -7.10 17.93 8.05
CA ARG A 96 -7.44 16.59 7.52
C ARG A 96 -6.27 15.62 7.65
N GLU A 97 -5.05 16.12 7.46
CA GLU A 97 -3.80 15.37 7.60
C GLU A 97 -3.66 14.79 9.02
N GLU A 98 -4.05 15.53 10.06
CA GLU A 98 -3.99 15.08 11.45
C GLU A 98 -4.93 13.91 11.70
N ALA A 99 -6.13 13.95 11.12
CA ALA A 99 -7.08 12.84 11.19
C ALA A 99 -6.56 11.57 10.48
N PHE A 100 -5.86 11.73 9.35
CA PHE A 100 -5.23 10.61 8.63
C PHE A 100 -4.06 10.01 9.42
N VAL A 101 -3.22 10.85 10.04
CA VAL A 101 -2.14 10.39 10.92
C VAL A 101 -2.71 9.68 12.15
N ALA A 102 -3.80 10.19 12.75
CA ALA A 102 -4.47 9.52 13.85
C ALA A 102 -5.04 8.15 13.44
N ALA A 103 -5.68 8.05 12.27
CA ALA A 103 -6.13 6.78 11.72
C ALA A 103 -4.97 5.79 11.54
N TRP A 104 -3.81 6.28 11.10
CA TRP A 104 -2.61 5.47 10.89
C TRP A 104 -2.04 4.95 12.21
N ALA A 105 -1.98 5.80 13.23
CA ALA A 105 -1.57 5.41 14.58
C ALA A 105 -2.49 4.32 15.14
N ILE A 106 -3.81 4.47 15.00
CA ILE A 106 -4.80 3.46 15.42
C ILE A 106 -4.58 2.13 14.68
N ALA A 107 -4.38 2.19 13.36
CA ALA A 107 -4.15 0.99 12.54
C ALA A 107 -2.81 0.28 12.85
N ASN A 108 -1.87 0.99 13.49
CA ASN A 108 -0.59 0.44 13.96
C ASN A 108 -0.56 0.13 15.46
N LEU A 109 -1.70 0.15 16.15
CA LEU A 109 -1.76 -0.31 17.54
C LEU A 109 -1.52 -1.82 17.61
N ARG A 110 -0.59 -2.22 18.47
CA ARG A 110 -0.33 -3.63 18.77
C ARG A 110 -1.44 -4.17 19.67
N ASN A 111 -2.26 -5.06 19.12
CA ASN A 111 -3.26 -5.79 19.89
C ASN A 111 -3.02 -7.29 19.72
N TYR A 112 -2.50 -7.97 20.75
CA TYR A 112 -2.17 -9.40 20.66
C TYR A 112 -3.40 -10.30 20.42
N GLY A 113 -4.61 -9.83 20.72
CA GLY A 113 -5.86 -10.53 20.40
C GLY A 113 -6.28 -10.42 18.94
N VAL A 114 -5.68 -9.52 18.15
CA VAL A 114 -6.00 -9.26 16.74
C VAL A 114 -4.76 -9.45 15.89
N ASN A 115 -4.83 -10.27 14.84
CA ASN A 115 -3.68 -10.56 13.96
C ASN A 115 -2.41 -10.99 14.72
N SER A 116 -2.59 -11.62 15.89
CA SER A 116 -1.50 -12.04 16.78
C SER A 116 -0.58 -10.89 17.21
N GLY A 117 -1.08 -9.65 17.24
CA GLY A 117 -0.30 -8.47 17.61
C GLY A 117 0.56 -7.89 16.49
N ILE A 118 0.46 -8.37 15.26
CA ILE A 118 1.20 -7.76 14.15
C ILE A 118 0.59 -6.41 13.80
N ILE A 119 1.44 -5.38 13.77
CA ILE A 119 1.00 -4.05 13.32
C ILE A 119 1.12 -3.93 11.81
N LEU A 120 0.39 -2.97 11.24
CA LEU A 120 0.29 -2.81 9.80
C LEU A 120 1.64 -2.58 9.13
N THR A 121 2.50 -1.74 9.71
CA THR A 121 3.82 -1.44 9.15
C THR A 121 4.70 -2.71 9.09
N GLU A 122 4.67 -3.55 10.13
CA GLU A 122 5.36 -4.84 10.14
C GLU A 122 4.83 -5.75 9.03
N ALA A 123 3.50 -5.89 8.91
CA ALA A 123 2.88 -6.75 7.90
C ALA A 123 3.24 -6.32 6.47
N MET A 124 3.23 -5.00 6.21
CA MET A 124 3.52 -4.42 4.90
C MET A 124 4.99 -4.57 4.51
N LEU A 125 5.91 -4.38 5.46
CA LEU A 125 7.35 -4.35 5.21
C LEU A 125 8.06 -5.70 5.46
N THR A 126 7.34 -6.73 5.91
CA THR A 126 7.90 -8.08 6.03
C THR A 126 7.95 -8.77 4.65
N PRO A 127 9.14 -9.16 4.14
CA PRO A 127 9.26 -9.83 2.85
C PRO A 127 8.56 -11.20 2.84
N GLY A 128 7.75 -11.43 1.81
CA GLY A 128 6.94 -12.65 1.70
C GLY A 128 5.67 -12.63 2.56
N GLY A 129 5.36 -11.49 3.19
CA GLY A 129 4.23 -11.32 4.09
C GLY A 129 4.48 -11.87 5.49
N VAL A 130 3.42 -11.91 6.31
CA VAL A 130 3.50 -12.33 7.70
C VAL A 130 3.91 -13.82 7.82
N PRO A 131 5.03 -14.13 8.50
CA PRO A 131 5.50 -15.49 8.66
C PRO A 131 4.70 -16.21 9.76
N ARG A 132 3.71 -17.01 9.36
CA ARG A 132 2.95 -17.86 10.29
C ARG A 132 3.63 -19.23 10.45
N LEU A 133 3.76 -19.71 11.68
CA LEU A 133 4.25 -21.06 11.97
C LEU A 133 3.16 -22.09 11.58
N HIS A 134 3.54 -23.18 10.90
CA HIS A 134 2.58 -24.13 10.33
C HIS A 134 1.96 -25.08 11.39
N GLN A 135 0.68 -25.39 11.15
CA GLN A 135 -0.14 -26.57 11.53
C GLN A 135 -0.84 -26.72 12.90
N THR A 136 -0.37 -26.24 14.05
CA THR A 136 -1.11 -26.48 15.32
C THR A 136 -1.73 -25.25 15.97
N VAL A 137 -1.25 -24.04 15.64
CA VAL A 137 -1.84 -22.81 16.17
C VAL A 137 -1.85 -21.77 15.05
N ALA A 138 -3.00 -21.56 14.41
CA ALA A 138 -3.19 -20.61 13.30
C ALA A 138 -2.79 -19.14 13.64
N HIS A 139 -2.50 -18.89 14.92
CA HIS A 139 -2.13 -17.60 15.49
C HIS A 139 -0.65 -17.47 15.86
N ALA A 140 0.19 -18.51 15.65
CA ALA A 140 1.61 -18.42 15.98
C ALA A 140 2.40 -17.71 14.86
N VAL A 141 3.09 -16.63 15.22
CA VAL A 141 3.91 -15.80 14.32
C VAL A 141 5.38 -16.06 14.62
N ASP A 142 6.18 -16.27 13.59
CA ASP A 142 7.64 -16.29 13.73
C ASP A 142 8.19 -14.86 13.81
N TRP A 143 8.18 -14.30 15.02
CA TRP A 143 8.63 -12.93 15.29
C TRP A 143 10.07 -12.64 14.87
N ARG A 144 10.91 -13.66 14.72
CA ARG A 144 12.31 -13.49 14.28
C ARG A 144 12.40 -13.09 12.80
N ARG A 145 11.36 -13.38 12.04
CA ARG A 145 11.26 -13.09 10.60
C ARG A 145 10.39 -11.88 10.30
N VAL A 146 9.69 -11.35 11.31
CA VAL A 146 8.90 -10.12 11.17
C VAL A 146 9.85 -8.94 11.03
N TYR A 147 9.59 -8.09 10.05
CA TYR A 147 10.36 -6.86 9.85
C TYR A 147 10.18 -5.92 11.04
N SER A 148 11.27 -5.37 11.55
CA SER A 148 11.25 -4.35 12.62
C SER A 148 11.37 -2.95 12.00
N PRO A 149 10.28 -2.16 11.95
CA PRO A 149 10.31 -0.83 11.35
C PRO A 149 11.23 0.11 12.11
N THR A 150 12.09 0.81 11.39
CA THR A 150 12.94 1.86 11.97
C THR A 150 12.20 3.19 12.03
N GLN A 151 12.75 4.16 12.78
CA GLN A 151 12.22 5.51 12.81
C GLN A 151 12.10 6.11 11.39
N TYR A 152 13.13 5.92 10.56
CA TYR A 152 13.12 6.40 9.18
C TYR A 152 11.97 5.80 8.35
N ASP A 153 11.66 4.51 8.50
CA ASP A 153 10.53 3.91 7.78
C ASP A 153 9.20 4.54 8.23
N ASN A 154 9.06 4.81 9.54
CA ASN A 154 7.89 5.48 10.10
C ASN A 154 7.77 6.95 9.66
N ASP A 155 8.88 7.67 9.50
CA ASP A 155 8.89 9.04 9.01
C ASP A 155 8.46 9.10 7.54
N VAL A 156 8.96 8.17 6.71
CA VAL A 156 8.53 8.02 5.30
C VAL A 156 7.04 7.72 5.24
N LEU A 157 6.53 6.80 6.07
CA LEU A 157 5.10 6.46 6.10
C LEU A 157 4.24 7.61 6.61
N SER A 158 4.71 8.37 7.58
CA SER A 158 4.01 9.56 8.08
C SER A 158 3.89 10.63 6.98
N CYS A 159 4.94 10.83 6.19
CA CYS A 159 4.90 11.69 5.00
C CYS A 159 3.88 11.19 3.97
N MET A 160 3.91 9.89 3.64
CA MET A 160 2.95 9.27 2.72
C MET A 160 1.51 9.43 3.20
N VAL A 161 1.23 9.21 4.49
CA VAL A 161 -0.10 9.32 5.08
C VAL A 161 -0.61 10.76 5.07
N ARG A 162 0.25 11.73 5.37
CA ARG A 162 -0.12 13.16 5.30
C ARG A 162 -0.42 13.58 3.86
N TRP A 163 0.44 13.20 2.92
CA TRP A 163 0.18 13.42 1.49
C TRP A 163 -1.11 12.71 1.03
N TRP A 164 -1.40 11.51 1.56
CA TRP A 164 -2.61 10.75 1.24
C TRP A 164 -3.89 11.50 1.58
N ALA A 165 -3.87 12.38 2.58
CA ALA A 165 -5.01 13.23 2.93
C ALA A 165 -5.26 14.37 1.92
N GLY A 166 -4.29 14.70 1.08
CA GLY A 166 -4.34 15.80 0.12
C GLY A 166 -5.23 15.54 -1.09
N SER A 167 -5.48 16.60 -1.88
CA SER A 167 -6.29 16.54 -3.10
C SER A 167 -5.66 15.68 -4.20
N VAL A 168 -4.34 15.82 -4.43
CA VAL A 168 -3.61 15.04 -5.44
C VAL A 168 -3.74 13.53 -5.20
N ALA A 169 -3.61 13.10 -3.95
CA ALA A 169 -3.86 11.70 -3.59
C ALA A 169 -5.34 11.31 -3.74
N GLY A 170 -6.27 12.26 -3.55
CA GLY A 170 -7.69 12.11 -3.86
C GLY A 170 -7.92 11.78 -5.33
N ASP A 171 -7.32 12.54 -6.24
CA ASP A 171 -7.43 12.30 -7.68
C ASP A 171 -6.92 10.90 -8.06
N ILE A 172 -5.80 10.47 -7.46
CA ILE A 172 -5.27 9.10 -7.63
C ILE A 172 -6.26 8.05 -7.12
N ARG A 173 -6.94 8.27 -6.00
CA ARG A 173 -7.95 7.33 -5.48
C ARG A 173 -9.15 7.20 -6.41
N GLU A 174 -9.64 8.31 -6.95
CA GLU A 174 -10.77 8.32 -7.89
C GLU A 174 -10.43 7.61 -9.20
N ALA A 175 -9.24 7.89 -9.75
CA ALA A 175 -8.72 7.19 -10.92
C ALA A 175 -8.56 5.69 -10.65
N ALA A 176 -7.97 5.32 -9.50
CA ALA A 176 -7.77 3.92 -9.12
C ALA A 176 -9.10 3.18 -9.00
N GLN A 177 -10.11 3.76 -8.35
CA GLN A 177 -11.42 3.15 -8.20
C GLN A 177 -12.07 2.84 -9.55
N SER A 178 -12.02 3.81 -10.47
CA SER A 178 -12.55 3.66 -11.84
C SER A 178 -11.86 2.50 -12.60
N LEU A 179 -10.53 2.41 -12.49
CA LEU A 179 -9.74 1.35 -13.13
C LEU A 179 -10.00 -0.03 -12.49
N ILE A 180 -10.13 -0.11 -11.16
CA ILE A 180 -10.41 -1.35 -10.44
C ILE A 180 -11.79 -1.90 -10.83
N GLU A 181 -12.80 -1.04 -10.94
CA GLU A 181 -14.14 -1.43 -11.37
C GLU A 181 -14.16 -1.93 -12.81
N ALA A 182 -13.43 -1.26 -13.71
CA ALA A 182 -13.28 -1.70 -15.09
C ALA A 182 -12.64 -3.09 -15.20
N GLU A 183 -11.55 -3.36 -14.46
CA GLU A 183 -10.91 -4.68 -14.43
C GLU A 183 -11.84 -5.76 -13.87
N ARG A 184 -12.53 -5.48 -12.76
CA ARG A 184 -13.51 -6.41 -12.18
C ARG A 184 -14.65 -6.73 -13.16
N LYS A 185 -15.10 -5.74 -13.94
CA LYS A 185 -16.13 -5.95 -14.97
C LYS A 185 -15.61 -6.82 -16.12
N ARG A 186 -14.37 -6.60 -16.56
CA ARG A 186 -13.71 -7.43 -17.58
C ARG A 186 -13.60 -8.88 -17.14
N GLU A 187 -13.16 -9.14 -15.90
CA GLU A 187 -13.07 -10.49 -15.35
C GLU A 187 -14.42 -11.21 -15.32
N ARG A 188 -15.48 -10.52 -14.85
CA ARG A 188 -16.84 -11.08 -14.84
C ARG A 188 -17.33 -11.42 -16.25
N ALA A 189 -17.05 -10.58 -17.23
CA ALA A 189 -17.41 -10.83 -18.62
C ALA A 189 -16.66 -12.05 -19.20
N MET A 190 -15.37 -12.18 -18.91
CA MET A 190 -14.58 -13.36 -19.32
C MET A 190 -15.09 -14.65 -18.67
N GLN A 191 -15.48 -14.60 -17.40
CA GLN A 191 -16.06 -15.75 -16.69
C GLN A 191 -17.44 -16.14 -17.24
N ALA A 192 -18.29 -15.17 -17.57
CA ALA A 192 -19.60 -15.43 -18.17
C ALA A 192 -19.52 -15.96 -19.62
N GLY A 193 -18.47 -15.58 -20.35
CA GLY A 193 -18.22 -16.00 -21.74
C GLY A 193 -17.53 -17.36 -21.90
N ASN A 194 -17.21 -18.07 -20.81
CA ASN A 194 -16.59 -19.39 -20.86
C ASN A 194 -17.59 -20.50 -20.48
N PRO A 195 -18.45 -20.96 -21.41
CA PRO A 195 -19.40 -22.05 -21.18
C PRO A 195 -18.67 -23.41 -21.19
N GLN A 196 -17.89 -23.70 -20.15
CA GLN A 196 -17.31 -25.03 -19.95
C GLN A 196 -17.64 -25.56 -18.57
N HIS A 197 -18.83 -26.15 -18.47
CA HIS A 197 -18.98 -27.47 -17.88
C HIS A 197 -20.17 -28.16 -18.56
N PRO A 198 -19.95 -29.16 -19.44
CA PRO A 198 -21.00 -30.10 -19.76
C PRO A 198 -21.42 -30.72 -18.43
N ARG A 199 -22.69 -30.53 -18.04
CA ARG A 199 -23.31 -31.44 -17.08
C ARG A 199 -23.17 -32.81 -17.71
N THR A 200 -22.26 -33.63 -17.18
CA THR A 200 -22.34 -35.06 -17.37
C THR A 200 -23.64 -35.48 -16.72
N ASP A 201 -24.72 -35.47 -17.49
CA ASP A 201 -25.96 -36.14 -17.15
C ASP A 201 -25.60 -37.62 -17.02
N GLY A 202 -25.35 -38.01 -15.77
CA GLY A 202 -25.11 -39.39 -15.38
C GLY A 202 -26.31 -40.21 -15.83
N GLY A 203 -26.08 -41.02 -16.85
CA GLY A 203 -27.05 -41.92 -17.43
C GLY A 203 -27.69 -42.84 -16.39
N GLY A 204 -28.90 -43.26 -16.75
CA GLY A 204 -29.78 -44.03 -15.90
C GLY A 204 -29.21 -45.35 -15.43
N ARG A 205 -29.80 -45.84 -14.35
CA ARG A 205 -29.81 -47.26 -14.03
C ARG A 205 -31.24 -47.73 -14.09
N GLU A 206 -31.45 -48.65 -15.03
CA GLU A 206 -32.48 -49.69 -15.03
C GLU A 206 -32.34 -50.58 -13.79
#